data_AF-A0A3D3VNW4-F1
#
_entry.id   AF-A0A3D3VNW4-F1
#
_cell.length_a   1.000
_cell.length_b   1.000
_cell.length_c   1.000
_cell.angle_alpha   90.00
_cell.angle_beta   90.00
_cell.angle_gamma   90.00
#
_symmetry.space_group_name_H-M   'P 1'
#
loop_
_entity.id
_entity.type
_entity.pdbx_description
1 polymer ?
#
loop_
_entity_poly.entity_id
_entity_poly.type
_entity_poly.pdbx_seq_one_letter_code
_entity_poly.pdbx_strand_id
1 'polypeptide(L)'
;MRPTLSALFLVPTLLASLGLSQVVPVQANIDAQAQRRVQEQAEVARRQRRIEDHLQRIVPALDPQNLTGPKATLTTSQALAALFSLQTEGVSPREALRRAVDCSDLTAQTTRAPMNYLFLCWQTNAKKITSPIAQSMRSGSPPPFPIAPFAP
;
A
#
# COMPACT_ATOMS: atom_id res chain seq x y z
N MET A 1 -69.58 28.05 37.52
CA MET A 1 -70.42 27.03 38.16
C MET A 1 -69.54 25.85 38.55
N ARG A 2 -69.57 25.56 39.85
CA ARG A 2 -69.16 24.35 40.61
C ARG A 2 -69.24 22.99 39.84
N PRO A 3 -68.66 21.88 40.35
CA PRO A 3 -67.26 21.60 40.72
C PRO A 3 -66.91 20.08 40.48
N THR A 4 -65.88 19.56 41.18
CA THR A 4 -65.72 18.14 41.63
C THR A 4 -65.36 17.07 40.58
N LEU A 5 -64.41 16.14 40.76
CA LEU A 5 -63.96 15.47 41.98
C LEU A 5 -62.55 14.85 41.80
N SER A 6 -61.87 14.77 42.94
CA SER A 6 -60.69 13.99 43.31
C SER A 6 -60.56 12.60 42.68
N ALA A 7 -59.32 12.22 42.37
CA ALA A 7 -58.78 10.90 42.75
C ALA A 7 -57.24 10.92 42.71
N LEU A 8 -56.65 11.13 43.89
CA LEU A 8 -55.28 10.72 44.20
C LEU A 8 -55.24 9.18 44.11
N PHE A 9 -54.50 8.65 43.14
CA PHE A 9 -54.04 7.26 43.19
C PHE A 9 -52.52 7.25 43.18
N LEU A 10 -51.98 6.83 44.32
CA LEU A 10 -50.60 6.44 44.52
C LEU A 10 -50.32 5.09 43.83
N VAL A 11 -49.01 4.78 43.71
CA VAL A 11 -48.37 3.46 43.45
C VAL A 11 -48.02 3.19 41.97
N PRO A 12 -46.88 2.55 41.62
CA PRO A 12 -45.52 2.55 42.17
C PRO A 12 -44.43 2.80 41.11
N THR A 13 -43.20 3.00 41.58
CA THR A 13 -41.95 2.78 40.86
C THR A 13 -41.93 1.49 40.03
N LEU A 14 -41.66 1.61 38.73
CA LEU A 14 -40.97 0.58 37.96
C LEU A 14 -39.76 1.23 37.27
N LEU A 15 -38.67 1.31 38.03
CA LEU A 15 -37.33 1.21 37.47
C LEU A 15 -37.24 -0.14 36.76
N ALA A 16 -37.51 -0.15 35.47
CA ALA A 16 -37.24 -1.29 34.61
C ALA A 16 -36.98 -0.78 33.19
N SER A 17 -36.06 0.17 33.03
CA SER A 17 -35.28 0.24 31.79
C SER A 17 -34.34 -0.95 31.78
N LEU A 18 -34.94 -2.11 31.49
CA LEU A 18 -34.27 -3.31 31.01
C LEU A 18 -33.15 -2.88 30.09
N GLY A 19 -31.93 -3.26 30.46
CA GLY A 19 -30.77 -3.12 29.61
C GLY A 19 -31.16 -3.60 28.22
N LEU A 20 -31.15 -2.67 27.27
CA LEU A 20 -31.16 -2.95 25.85
C LEU A 20 -29.88 -3.74 25.57
N SER A 21 -29.90 -5.03 25.87
CA SER A 21 -29.12 -5.99 25.10
C SER A 21 -29.66 -5.83 23.69
N GLN A 22 -28.96 -5.02 22.89
CA GLN A 22 -29.09 -5.05 21.44
C GLN A 22 -28.76 -6.48 21.02
N VAL A 23 -29.79 -7.32 20.98
CA VAL A 23 -29.75 -8.58 20.27
C VAL A 23 -29.79 -8.18 18.80
N VAL A 24 -28.61 -7.93 18.23
CA VAL A 24 -28.46 -7.82 16.78
C VAL A 24 -28.96 -9.16 16.23
N PRO A 25 -30.02 -9.17 15.40
CA PRO A 25 -30.55 -10.41 14.87
C PRO A 25 -29.41 -11.16 14.17
N VAL A 26 -29.27 -12.46 14.43
CA VAL A 26 -28.16 -13.31 13.95
C VAL A 26 -27.91 -13.11 12.45
N GLN A 27 -28.98 -12.88 11.66
CA GLN A 27 -28.90 -12.58 10.24
C GLN A 27 -28.14 -11.29 9.91
N ALA A 28 -28.37 -10.20 10.65
CA ALA A 28 -27.64 -8.93 10.45
C ALA A 28 -26.15 -9.07 10.81
N ASN A 29 -25.79 -9.95 11.75
CA ASN A 29 -24.40 -10.25 12.06
C ASN A 29 -23.73 -11.09 10.96
N ILE A 30 -24.46 -12.05 10.37
CA ILE A 30 -23.98 -12.84 9.20
C ILE A 30 -23.76 -11.93 7.99
N ASP A 31 -24.71 -11.04 7.69
CA ASP A 31 -24.61 -10.10 6.56
C ASP A 31 -23.47 -9.10 6.78
N ALA A 32 -23.27 -8.60 8.01
CA ALA A 32 -22.15 -7.73 8.36
C ALA A 32 -20.79 -8.45 8.24
N GLN A 33 -20.71 -9.73 8.64
CA GLN A 33 -19.49 -10.53 8.45
C GLN A 33 -19.21 -10.81 6.97
N ALA A 34 -20.25 -11.09 6.18
CA ALA A 34 -20.12 -11.25 4.73
C ALA A 34 -19.63 -9.96 4.06
N GLN A 35 -20.19 -8.80 4.44
CA GLN A 35 -19.74 -7.50 3.95
C GLN A 35 -18.28 -7.19 4.34
N ARG A 36 -17.86 -7.50 5.57
CA ARG A 36 -16.46 -7.35 6.01
C ARG A 36 -15.52 -8.20 5.16
N ARG A 37 -15.84 -9.48 4.92
CA ARG A 37 -15.04 -10.36 4.06
C ARG A 37 -14.92 -9.82 2.64
N VAL A 38 -16.00 -9.27 2.07
CA VAL A 38 -15.98 -8.66 0.73
C VAL A 38 -15.10 -7.41 0.71
N GLN A 39 -15.17 -6.57 1.75
CA GLN A 39 -14.32 -5.38 1.88
C GLN A 39 -12.83 -5.76 2.01
N GLU A 40 -12.51 -6.73 2.87
CA GLU A 40 -11.15 -7.26 3.04
C GLU A 40 -10.61 -7.82 1.72
N GLN A 41 -11.41 -8.61 0.98
CA GLN A 41 -11.02 -9.12 -0.33
C GLN A 41 -10.77 -8.00 -1.35
N ALA A 42 -11.62 -6.96 -1.35
CA ALA A 42 -11.44 -5.81 -2.23
C ALA A 42 -10.16 -5.01 -1.90
N GLU A 43 -9.83 -4.87 -0.61
CA GLU A 43 -8.59 -4.21 -0.17
C GLU A 43 -7.35 -5.01 -0.56
N VAL A 44 -7.37 -6.33 -0.38
CA VAL A 44 -6.29 -7.22 -0.79
C VAL A 44 -6.09 -7.16 -2.31
N ALA A 45 -7.16 -7.22 -3.09
CA ALA A 45 -7.09 -7.12 -4.55
C ALA A 45 -6.52 -5.76 -5.00
N ARG A 46 -6.95 -4.66 -4.36
CA ARG A 46 -6.40 -3.31 -4.64
C ARG A 46 -4.92 -3.22 -4.30
N ARG A 47 -4.50 -3.77 -3.17
CA ARG A 47 -3.09 -3.82 -2.77
C ARG A 47 -2.26 -4.61 -3.78
N GLN A 48 -2.75 -5.77 -4.21
CA GLN A 48 -2.07 -6.62 -5.17
C GLN A 48 -1.85 -5.89 -6.52
N ARG A 49 -2.88 -5.17 -7.02
CA ARG A 49 -2.73 -4.34 -8.22
C ARG A 49 -1.67 -3.25 -8.07
N ARG A 50 -1.65 -2.54 -6.93
CA ARG A 50 -0.62 -1.51 -6.68
C ARG A 50 0.79 -2.12 -6.65
N ILE A 51 0.95 -3.30 -6.07
CA ILE A 51 2.22 -4.03 -6.08
C ILE A 51 2.65 -4.33 -7.52
N GLU A 52 1.76 -4.87 -8.35
CA GLU A 52 2.03 -5.17 -9.76
C GLU A 52 2.40 -3.91 -10.55
N ASP A 53 1.65 -2.82 -10.39
CA ASP A 53 1.94 -1.54 -11.02
C ASP A 53 3.34 -1.03 -10.65
N HIS A 54 3.75 -1.18 -9.39
CA HIS A 54 5.08 -0.79 -8.93
C HIS A 54 6.17 -1.73 -9.46
N LEU A 55 5.92 -3.03 -9.57
CA LEU A 55 6.86 -3.97 -10.18
C LEU A 55 7.11 -3.63 -11.65
N GLN A 56 6.06 -3.32 -12.41
CA GLN A 56 6.18 -2.91 -13.82
C GLN A 56 7.03 -1.64 -14.00
N ARG A 57 7.02 -0.71 -13.04
CA ARG A 57 7.86 0.49 -13.07
C ARG A 57 9.35 0.21 -12.83
N ILE A 58 9.69 -0.94 -12.26
CA ILE A 58 11.09 -1.36 -12.05
C ILE A 58 11.66 -1.98 -13.33
N VAL A 59 10.83 -2.67 -14.13
CA VAL A 59 11.26 -3.43 -15.32
C VAL A 59 12.15 -2.63 -16.28
N PRO A 60 11.86 -1.35 -16.63
CA PRO A 60 12.74 -0.58 -17.51
C PRO A 60 14.16 -0.43 -16.98
N ALA A 61 14.33 -0.38 -15.65
CA ALA A 61 15.61 -0.27 -14.99
C ALA A 61 16.36 -1.62 -14.87
N LEU A 62 15.76 -2.73 -15.32
CA LEU A 62 16.41 -4.04 -15.41
C LEU A 62 17.12 -4.25 -16.76
N ASP A 63 16.92 -3.34 -17.71
CA ASP A 63 17.63 -3.33 -18.99
C ASP A 63 18.90 -2.46 -18.88
N PRO A 64 20.11 -3.03 -19.08
CA PRO A 64 21.37 -2.27 -19.09
C PRO A 64 21.37 -1.06 -20.04
N GLN A 65 20.63 -1.12 -21.14
CA GLN A 65 20.57 -0.02 -22.12
C GLN A 65 19.87 1.21 -21.55
N ASN A 66 18.89 1.03 -20.66
CA ASN A 66 18.18 2.14 -20.02
C ASN A 66 18.94 2.70 -18.79
N LEU A 67 19.90 1.92 -18.28
CA LEU A 67 20.80 2.33 -17.20
C LEU A 67 22.09 3.00 -17.70
N THR A 68 22.29 3.05 -19.02
CA THR A 68 23.43 3.73 -19.65
C THR A 68 22.91 4.94 -20.44
N GLY A 69 23.64 6.07 -20.40
CA GLY A 69 23.29 7.28 -21.13
C GLY A 69 22.44 8.33 -20.37
N PRO A 70 21.84 9.31 -21.07
CA PRO A 70 21.31 10.53 -20.46
C PRO A 70 20.05 10.31 -19.61
N LYS A 71 19.34 9.20 -19.85
CA LYS A 71 18.12 8.83 -19.09
C LYS A 71 18.41 7.89 -17.92
N ALA A 72 19.66 7.48 -17.71
CA ALA A 72 20.03 6.51 -16.67
C ALA A 72 19.58 6.97 -15.27
N THR A 73 19.92 8.21 -14.89
CA THR A 73 19.56 8.75 -13.57
C THR A 73 18.06 8.80 -13.34
N LEU A 74 17.29 9.16 -14.37
CA LEU A 74 15.83 9.22 -14.30
C LEU A 74 15.25 7.81 -14.12
N THR A 75 15.71 6.84 -14.91
CA THR A 75 15.26 5.45 -14.84
C THR A 75 15.57 4.82 -13.48
N THR A 76 16.80 5.03 -12.97
CA THR A 76 17.18 4.57 -11.63
C THR A 76 16.36 5.25 -10.54
N SER A 77 16.10 6.55 -10.67
CA SER A 77 15.27 7.32 -9.73
C SER A 77 13.85 6.75 -9.65
N GLN A 78 13.21 6.50 -10.79
CA GLN A 78 11.87 5.94 -10.84
C GLN A 78 11.81 4.52 -10.24
N ALA A 79 12.82 3.69 -10.52
CA ALA A 79 12.92 2.36 -9.94
C ALA A 79 13.09 2.39 -8.41
N LEU A 80 13.95 3.27 -7.88
CA LEU A 80 14.12 3.46 -6.44
C LEU A 80 12.83 3.94 -5.77
N ALA A 81 12.08 4.84 -6.42
CA ALA A 81 10.79 5.28 -5.90
C ALA A 81 9.72 4.18 -5.90
N ALA A 82 9.77 3.27 -6.88
CA ALA A 82 8.92 2.09 -6.93
C ALA A 82 9.30 1.07 -5.83
N LEU A 83 10.60 0.86 -5.58
CA LEU A 83 11.08 0.03 -4.48
C LEU A 83 10.65 0.57 -3.12
N PHE A 84 10.64 1.89 -2.94
CA PHE A 84 10.10 2.52 -1.73
C PHE A 84 8.61 2.23 -1.54
N SER A 85 7.80 2.40 -2.59
CA SER A 85 6.38 2.03 -2.54
C SER A 85 6.17 0.57 -2.15
N LEU A 86 6.92 -0.34 -2.76
CA LEU A 86 6.81 -1.78 -2.49
C LEU A 86 7.18 -2.10 -1.04
N GLN A 87 8.21 -1.45 -0.50
CA GLN A 87 8.56 -1.58 0.91
C GLN A 87 7.43 -1.09 1.82
N THR A 88 6.78 0.03 1.49
CA THR A 88 5.63 0.52 2.27
C THR A 88 4.41 -0.41 2.19
N GLU A 89 4.26 -1.13 1.08
CA GLU A 89 3.26 -2.19 0.92
C GLU A 89 3.70 -3.50 1.60
N GLY A 90 4.89 -3.59 2.20
CA GLY A 90 5.38 -4.78 2.92
C GLY A 90 6.15 -5.79 2.07
N VAL A 91 6.54 -5.45 0.84
CA VAL A 91 7.38 -6.29 -0.03
C VAL A 91 8.84 -5.89 0.15
N SER A 92 9.71 -6.86 0.44
CA SER A 92 11.13 -6.56 0.62
C SER A 92 11.78 -6.11 -0.71
N PRO A 93 12.75 -5.18 -0.72
CA PRO A 93 13.39 -4.70 -1.95
C PRO A 93 14.02 -5.82 -2.79
N ARG A 94 14.63 -6.81 -2.13
CA ARG A 94 15.23 -7.96 -2.82
C ARG A 94 14.18 -8.84 -3.48
N GLU A 95 13.05 -9.06 -2.80
CA GLU A 95 11.91 -9.79 -3.35
C GLU A 95 11.24 -9.02 -4.48
N ALA A 96 11.06 -7.70 -4.33
CA ALA A 96 10.53 -6.82 -5.36
C ALA A 96 11.36 -6.90 -6.65
N LEU A 97 12.69 -6.78 -6.54
CA LEU A 97 13.60 -6.91 -7.69
C LEU A 97 13.50 -8.29 -8.34
N ARG A 98 13.48 -9.37 -7.55
CA ARG A 98 13.30 -10.73 -8.08
C ARG A 98 11.97 -10.88 -8.83
N ARG A 99 10.86 -10.45 -8.23
CA ARG A 99 9.54 -10.48 -8.88
C ARG A 99 9.50 -9.62 -10.14
N ALA A 100 10.18 -8.47 -10.15
CA ALA A 100 10.27 -7.63 -11.34
C ALA A 100 11.06 -8.31 -12.48
N VAL A 101 12.10 -9.08 -12.17
CA VAL A 101 12.79 -9.94 -13.14
C VAL A 101 11.85 -11.03 -13.64
N ASP A 102 11.12 -11.70 -12.76
CA ASP A 102 10.16 -12.75 -13.12
C ASP A 102 9.00 -12.21 -13.98
N CYS A 103 8.64 -10.93 -13.81
CA CYS A 103 7.65 -10.22 -14.63
C CYS A 103 8.23 -9.63 -15.93
N SER A 104 9.55 -9.69 -16.13
CA SER A 104 10.19 -9.18 -17.33
C SER A 104 10.40 -10.29 -18.35
N ASP A 105 10.27 -9.97 -19.64
CA ASP A 105 10.63 -10.89 -20.73
C ASP A 105 12.16 -10.95 -20.96
N LEU A 106 12.95 -10.39 -20.04
CA LEU A 106 14.40 -10.30 -20.13
C LEU A 106 15.08 -11.57 -19.58
N THR A 107 16.20 -11.95 -20.18
CA THR A 107 16.94 -13.13 -19.73
C THR A 107 17.62 -12.91 -18.37
N ALA A 108 17.78 -13.97 -17.59
CA ALA A 108 18.47 -13.89 -16.29
C ALA A 108 19.93 -13.41 -16.41
N GLN A 109 20.59 -13.62 -17.55
CA GLN A 109 21.96 -13.14 -17.78
C GLN A 109 21.99 -11.62 -17.91
N THR A 110 21.03 -11.02 -18.63
CA THR A 110 20.98 -9.58 -18.87
C THR A 110 20.53 -8.78 -17.66
N THR A 111 19.69 -9.36 -16.79
CA THR A 111 19.12 -8.65 -15.63
C THR A 111 20.00 -8.68 -14.39
N ARG A 112 21.00 -9.57 -14.30
CA ARG A 112 21.81 -9.77 -13.09
C ARG A 112 22.57 -8.51 -12.65
N ALA A 113 23.29 -7.86 -13.57
CA ALA A 113 24.05 -6.66 -13.25
C ALA A 113 23.12 -5.47 -12.89
N PRO A 114 22.08 -5.13 -13.68
CA PRO A 114 21.07 -4.14 -13.32
C PRO A 114 20.41 -4.38 -11.96
N MET A 115 20.01 -5.62 -11.68
CA MET A 115 19.39 -6.00 -10.41
C MET A 115 20.33 -5.73 -9.22
N ASN A 116 21.59 -6.15 -9.31
CA ASN A 116 22.59 -5.91 -8.27
C ASN A 116 22.87 -4.42 -8.07
N TYR A 117 22.95 -3.67 -9.17
CA TYR A 117 23.12 -2.22 -9.15
C TYR A 117 21.98 -1.52 -8.43
N LEU A 118 20.72 -1.82 -8.80
CA LEU A 118 19.55 -1.24 -8.15
C LEU A 118 19.49 -1.58 -6.67
N PHE A 119 19.84 -2.82 -6.31
CA PHE A 119 19.90 -3.25 -4.92
C PHE A 119 20.97 -2.49 -4.13
N LEU A 120 22.15 -2.26 -4.70
CA LEU A 120 23.21 -1.46 -4.10
C LEU A 120 22.76 -0.01 -3.90
N CYS A 121 22.22 0.63 -4.96
CA CYS A 121 21.69 1.99 -4.88
C CYS A 121 20.62 2.13 -3.80
N TRP A 122 19.76 1.11 -3.67
CA TRP A 122 18.77 1.03 -2.62
C TRP A 122 19.42 0.95 -1.23
N GLN A 123 20.36 0.02 -1.00
CA GLN A 123 21.05 -0.10 0.29
C GLN A 123 21.73 1.19 0.73
N THR A 124 22.34 1.92 -0.20
CA THR A 124 23.02 3.19 0.09
C THR A 124 22.05 4.32 0.43
N ASN A 125 20.87 4.36 -0.19
CA ASN A 125 20.02 5.54 -0.19
C ASN A 125 18.62 5.35 0.42
N ALA A 126 18.18 4.14 0.74
CA ALA A 126 16.82 3.86 1.22
C ALA A 126 16.39 4.74 2.39
N LYS A 127 17.28 4.95 3.36
CA LYS A 127 17.01 5.80 4.55
C LYS A 127 16.80 7.28 4.23
N LYS A 128 17.23 7.72 3.03
CA LYS A 128 17.09 9.10 2.55
C LYS A 128 15.82 9.29 1.71
N ILE A 129 15.18 8.21 1.26
CA ILE A 129 13.97 8.27 0.45
C ILE A 129 12.78 8.40 1.39
N THR A 130 12.16 9.57 1.40
CA THR A 130 10.88 9.84 2.08
C THR A 130 9.73 9.82 1.08
N SER A 131 8.47 9.80 1.56
CA SER A 131 7.31 9.82 0.67
C SER A 131 7.31 11.00 -0.33
N PRO A 132 7.59 12.27 0.09
CA PRO A 132 7.71 13.38 -0.86
C PRO A 132 8.83 13.20 -1.89
N ILE A 133 9.98 12.67 -1.45
CA ILE A 133 11.13 12.42 -2.33
C ILE A 133 10.78 11.31 -3.34
N ALA A 134 10.17 10.22 -2.89
CA ALA A 134 9.71 9.16 -3.78
C ALA A 134 8.70 9.70 -4.81
N GLN A 135 7.82 10.62 -4.40
CA GLN A 135 6.86 11.24 -5.33
C GLN A 135 7.56 12.11 -6.39
N SER A 136 8.55 12.93 -6.02
CA SER A 136 9.29 13.74 -7.00
C SER A 136 10.14 12.88 -7.95
N MET A 137 10.72 11.80 -7.43
CA MET A 137 11.49 10.82 -8.21
C MET A 137 10.60 10.11 -9.25
N ARG A 138 9.33 9.80 -8.91
CA ARG A 138 8.36 9.24 -9.88
C ARG A 138 8.08 10.19 -11.03
N SER A 139 7.97 11.50 -10.77
CA SER A 139 7.71 12.51 -11.80
C SER A 139 8.93 12.87 -12.65
N GLY A 140 10.08 12.25 -12.41
CA GLY A 140 11.30 12.45 -13.18
C GLY A 140 12.25 13.51 -12.62
N SER A 141 11.95 14.06 -11.43
CA SER A 141 12.92 14.90 -10.74
C SER A 141 14.09 14.06 -10.25
N PRO A 142 15.33 14.57 -10.34
CA PRO A 142 16.48 13.86 -9.80
C PRO A 142 16.36 13.78 -8.27
N PRO A 143 16.88 12.72 -7.65
CA PRO A 143 16.91 12.63 -6.20
C PRO A 143 17.86 13.67 -5.61
N PRO A 144 17.61 14.14 -4.37
CA PRO A 144 18.46 15.10 -3.68
C PRO A 144 19.78 14.50 -3.14
N PHE A 145 20.14 13.29 -3.60
CA PHE A 145 21.33 12.57 -3.18
C PHE A 145 22.00 11.94 -4.40
N PRO A 146 23.33 11.72 -4.36
CA PRO A 146 24.05 11.15 -5.48
C PRO A 146 23.64 9.70 -5.73
N ILE A 147 23.42 9.36 -7.00
CA ILE A 147 23.29 7.98 -7.49
C ILE A 147 24.60 7.63 -8.20
N ALA A 148 25.21 6.51 -7.82
CA ALA A 148 26.39 6.00 -8.52
C ALA A 148 26.01 5.61 -9.97
N PRO A 149 26.85 5.90 -10.97
CA PRO A 149 26.58 5.47 -12.34
C PRO A 149 26.57 3.94 -12.44
N PHE A 150 25.75 3.40 -13.32
CA PHE A 150 25.74 1.98 -13.62
C PHE A 150 27.02 1.60 -14.39
N ALA A 151 27.71 0.56 -13.93
CA ALA A 151 28.84 -0.06 -14.61
C ALA A 151 28.44 -1.49 -15.00
N PRO A 152 28.27 -1.78 -16.30
CA PRO A 152 27.82 -3.10 -16.79
C PRO A 152 28.85 -4.22 -16.55
#